data_AF-A0A7S3T967-F1
#
_entry.id   AF-A0A7S3T967-F1
#
_cell.length_a   1.000
_cell.length_b   1.000
_cell.length_c   1.000
_cell.angle_alpha   90.00
_cell.angle_beta   90.00
_cell.angle_gamma   90.00
#
_symmetry.space_group_name_H-M   'P 1'
#
loop_
_entity.id
_entity.type
_entity.pdbx_description
1 polymer ?
#
loop_
_entity_poly.entity_id
_entity_poly.type
_entity_poly.pdbx_seq_one_letter_code
_entity_poly.pdbx_strand_id
1 'polypeptide(L)'
;FGNHKIRRVEVATGAVTTLAGSGTRGSTDGVGGAAKFKYPGGIAISTDGSALLVCTSNSLRQVCVSAPPLPPSFAPIVVPPSTFSDDIGKTCGDPTLPQGMVTFIVGDDEERYEHVSKCVLCVRSVFFRTMFGIGMKERDAA
;
A
#
# COMPACT_ATOMS: atom_id res chain seq x y z
N PHE A 1 -11.93 -37.81 -17.88
CA PHE A 1 -10.45 -37.84 -17.76
C PHE A 1 -9.98 -36.54 -17.14
N GLY A 2 -9.11 -36.59 -16.12
CA GLY A 2 -8.52 -35.44 -15.44
C GLY A 2 -9.08 -35.20 -14.02
N ASN A 3 -8.20 -35.19 -13.02
CA ASN A 3 -8.56 -34.95 -11.62
C ASN A 3 -8.74 -33.47 -11.26
N HIS A 4 -8.57 -32.54 -12.22
CA HIS A 4 -8.74 -31.09 -12.07
C HIS A 4 -8.07 -30.49 -10.80
N LYS A 5 -6.88 -31.00 -10.48
CA LYS A 5 -6.12 -30.69 -9.25
C LYS A 5 -4.65 -30.51 -9.56
N ILE A 6 -4.00 -29.65 -8.78
CA ILE A 6 -2.55 -29.49 -8.69
C ILE A 6 -2.10 -30.19 -7.41
N ARG A 7 -1.14 -31.10 -7.52
CA ARG A 7 -0.66 -31.94 -6.41
C ARG A 7 0.84 -31.73 -6.19
N ARG A 8 1.25 -31.78 -4.94
CA ARG A 8 2.65 -31.83 -4.52
C ARG A 8 3.00 -33.26 -4.15
N VAL A 9 4.20 -33.69 -4.52
CA VAL A 9 4.76 -34.98 -4.11
C VAL A 9 6.00 -34.68 -3.28
N GLU A 10 6.05 -35.22 -2.08
CA GLU A 10 7.28 -35.24 -1.27
C GLU A 10 8.19 -36.35 -1.79
N VAL A 11 9.35 -35.97 -2.33
CA VAL A 11 10.26 -36.92 -3.01
C VAL A 11 10.84 -37.96 -2.05
N ALA A 12 11.06 -37.60 -0.78
CA ALA A 12 11.65 -38.48 0.22
C ALA A 12 10.68 -39.58 0.71
N THR A 13 9.39 -39.24 0.85
CA THR A 13 8.37 -40.13 1.46
C THR A 13 7.38 -40.69 0.43
N GLY A 14 7.29 -40.08 -0.75
CA GLY A 14 6.25 -40.33 -1.74
C GLY A 14 4.88 -39.75 -1.35
N ALA A 15 4.78 -38.99 -0.25
CA ALA A 15 3.51 -38.43 0.19
C ALA A 15 2.94 -37.44 -0.84
N VAL A 16 1.67 -37.63 -1.21
CA VAL A 16 0.98 -36.77 -2.18
C VAL A 16 -0.04 -35.89 -1.48
N THR A 17 0.10 -34.58 -1.61
CA THR A 17 -0.87 -33.61 -1.09
C THR A 17 -1.48 -32.79 -2.22
N THR A 18 -2.71 -32.32 -2.03
CA THR A 18 -3.36 -31.42 -3.00
C THR A 18 -3.03 -29.98 -2.62
N LEU A 19 -2.40 -29.25 -3.53
CA LEU A 19 -2.10 -27.83 -3.36
C LEU A 19 -3.30 -26.97 -3.71
N ALA A 20 -3.94 -27.24 -4.85
CA ALA A 20 -5.10 -26.50 -5.31
C ALA A 20 -6.02 -27.36 -6.18
N GLY A 21 -7.32 -27.05 -6.17
CA GLY A 21 -8.31 -27.67 -7.04
C GLY A 21 -9.39 -28.47 -6.30
N SER A 22 -10.65 -28.17 -6.61
CA SER A 22 -11.81 -28.90 -6.10
C SER A 22 -11.93 -30.32 -6.66
N GLY A 23 -11.36 -30.57 -7.84
CA GLY A 23 -11.60 -31.80 -8.60
C GLY A 23 -12.72 -31.68 -9.63
N THR A 24 -13.42 -30.55 -9.66
CA THR A 24 -14.41 -30.24 -10.69
C THR A 24 -13.80 -29.34 -11.76
N ARG A 25 -14.16 -29.60 -13.02
CA ARG A 25 -13.77 -28.78 -14.15
C ARG A 25 -14.30 -27.36 -13.98
N GLY A 26 -13.44 -26.37 -14.10
CA GLY A 26 -13.85 -24.97 -14.05
C GLY A 26 -12.68 -24.01 -14.10
N SER A 27 -12.97 -22.75 -13.88
CA SER A 27 -12.04 -21.62 -14.00
C SER A 27 -12.14 -20.66 -12.82
N THR A 28 -12.78 -21.09 -11.73
CA THR A 28 -13.02 -20.28 -10.54
C THR A 28 -11.75 -20.18 -9.71
N ASP A 29 -11.36 -18.96 -9.37
CA ASP A 29 -10.25 -18.70 -8.46
C ASP A 29 -10.66 -18.94 -7.00
N GLY A 30 -9.70 -19.26 -6.16
CA GLY A 30 -9.94 -19.54 -4.75
C GLY A 30 -8.72 -20.12 -4.07
N VAL A 31 -8.79 -20.22 -2.75
CA VAL A 31 -7.70 -20.78 -1.94
C VAL A 31 -7.80 -22.31 -1.91
N GLY A 32 -6.70 -22.98 -2.22
CA GLY A 32 -6.57 -24.43 -2.11
C GLY A 32 -7.67 -25.19 -2.85
N GLY A 33 -8.47 -25.95 -2.11
CA GLY A 33 -9.57 -26.77 -2.64
C GLY A 33 -10.73 -26.00 -3.26
N ALA A 34 -10.87 -24.69 -3.00
CA ALA A 34 -11.92 -23.86 -3.58
C ALA A 34 -11.65 -23.52 -5.06
N ALA A 35 -10.38 -23.52 -5.49
CA ALA A 35 -10.00 -23.27 -6.88
C ALA A 35 -10.54 -24.34 -7.83
N LYS A 36 -10.81 -23.99 -9.09
CA LYS A 36 -11.21 -24.93 -10.15
C LYS A 36 -10.29 -24.80 -11.36
N PHE A 37 -9.91 -25.95 -11.92
CA PHE A 37 -9.03 -26.02 -13.09
C PHE A 37 -9.70 -26.77 -14.24
N LYS A 38 -9.52 -26.26 -15.46
CA LYS A 38 -10.03 -26.88 -16.68
C LYS A 38 -8.87 -27.51 -17.44
N TYR A 39 -8.72 -28.83 -17.29
CA TYR A 39 -7.65 -29.62 -17.92
C TYR A 39 -6.26 -28.97 -17.76
N PRO A 40 -5.73 -28.89 -16.52
CA PRO A 40 -4.36 -28.42 -16.32
C PRO A 40 -3.39 -29.37 -17.04
N GLY A 41 -2.54 -28.83 -17.91
CA GLY A 41 -1.66 -29.62 -18.78
C GLY A 41 -0.17 -29.25 -18.69
N GLY A 42 0.15 -28.01 -18.32
CA GLY A 42 1.53 -27.56 -18.13
C GLY A 42 1.69 -26.85 -16.79
N ILE A 43 2.87 -26.96 -16.19
CA ILE A 43 3.22 -26.26 -14.96
C ILE A 43 4.66 -25.74 -15.03
N ALA A 44 4.89 -24.54 -14.53
CA ALA A 44 6.21 -23.95 -14.33
C ALA A 44 6.28 -23.32 -12.94
N ILE A 45 7.46 -23.31 -12.33
CA ILE A 45 7.70 -22.71 -11.02
C ILE A 45 8.40 -21.37 -11.23
N SER A 46 8.05 -20.35 -10.45
CA SER A 46 8.80 -19.10 -10.40
C SER A 46 10.22 -19.33 -9.86
N THR A 47 11.16 -18.46 -10.23
CA THR A 47 12.57 -18.57 -9.85
C THR A 47 12.80 -18.51 -8.33
N ASP A 48 11.92 -17.82 -7.61
CA ASP A 48 11.89 -17.71 -6.15
C ASP A 48 11.11 -18.85 -5.46
N GLY A 49 10.48 -19.75 -6.22
CA GLY A 49 9.66 -20.85 -5.70
C GLY A 49 8.32 -20.45 -5.06
N SER A 50 7.96 -19.16 -5.10
CA SER A 50 6.76 -18.64 -4.43
C SER A 50 5.46 -18.91 -5.19
N ALA A 51 5.54 -19.09 -6.51
CA ALA A 51 4.38 -19.24 -7.39
C ALA A 51 4.55 -20.36 -8.42
N LEU A 52 3.42 -20.97 -8.81
CA LEU A 52 3.31 -21.92 -9.90
C LEU A 52 2.46 -21.31 -11.00
N LEU A 53 2.97 -21.29 -12.22
CA LEU A 53 2.21 -20.96 -13.42
C LEU A 53 1.64 -22.25 -14.02
N VAL A 54 0.33 -22.32 -14.15
CA VAL A 54 -0.41 -23.49 -14.61
C VAL A 54 -1.09 -23.15 -15.94
N CYS A 55 -0.74 -23.89 -16.99
CA CYS A 55 -1.44 -23.81 -18.27
C CYS A 55 -2.69 -24.69 -18.21
N THR A 56 -3.84 -24.06 -18.45
CA THR A 56 -5.15 -24.71 -18.61
C THR A 56 -5.61 -24.61 -20.06
N SER A 57 -6.66 -25.31 -20.44
CA SER A 57 -7.11 -25.41 -21.85
C SER A 57 -7.29 -24.09 -22.60
N ASN A 58 -7.50 -22.98 -21.88
CA ASN A 58 -7.80 -21.67 -22.46
C ASN A 58 -7.25 -20.50 -21.63
N SER A 59 -6.40 -20.76 -20.63
CA SER A 59 -5.92 -19.71 -19.73
C SER A 59 -4.63 -20.14 -19.04
N LEU A 60 -3.80 -19.16 -18.71
CA LEU A 60 -2.68 -19.33 -17.80
C LEU A 60 -3.11 -18.86 -16.41
N ARG A 61 -2.79 -19.62 -15.36
CA ARG A 61 -3.19 -19.34 -13.97
C ARG A 61 -1.98 -19.32 -13.07
N GLN A 62 -2.01 -18.46 -12.06
CA GLN A 62 -0.98 -18.42 -11.03
C GLN A 62 -1.51 -19.05 -9.74
N VAL A 63 -0.74 -19.95 -9.13
CA VAL A 63 -1.01 -20.56 -7.84
C VAL A 63 0.11 -20.18 -6.88
N CYS A 64 -0.21 -19.43 -5.83
CA CYS A 64 0.76 -19.08 -4.80
C CYS A 64 1.02 -20.29 -3.89
N VAL A 65 2.29 -20.64 -3.66
CA VAL A 65 2.70 -21.84 -2.91
C VAL A 65 3.27 -21.50 -1.53
N SER A 66 3.98 -20.37 -1.42
CA SER A 66 4.16 -19.71 -0.14
C SER A 66 3.06 -18.66 -0.01
N ALA A 67 2.56 -18.42 1.21
CA ALA A 67 1.90 -17.15 1.45
C ALA A 67 2.89 -16.05 1.01
N PRO A 68 2.47 -15.03 0.24
CA PRO A 68 3.29 -13.83 0.12
C PRO A 68 3.71 -13.46 1.53
N PRO A 69 4.99 -13.13 1.80
CA PRO A 69 5.34 -12.56 3.10
C PRO A 69 4.32 -11.46 3.33
N LEU A 70 3.60 -11.53 4.47
CA LEU A 70 2.59 -10.54 4.82
C LEU A 70 3.23 -9.19 4.48
N PRO A 71 2.60 -8.35 3.63
CA PRO A 71 3.14 -7.02 3.42
C PRO A 71 3.42 -6.46 4.82
N PRO A 72 4.57 -5.83 5.07
CA PRO A 72 4.82 -5.22 6.37
C PRO A 72 3.54 -4.47 6.69
N SER A 73 2.90 -4.87 7.78
CA SER A 73 1.61 -4.35 8.18
C SER A 73 1.81 -2.86 8.39
N PHE A 74 1.68 -2.07 7.33
CA PHE A 74 1.22 -0.71 7.47
C PHE A 74 -0.17 -0.92 8.00
N ALA A 75 -0.30 -0.80 9.32
CA ALA A 75 -1.58 -0.46 9.92
C ALA A 75 -2.19 0.59 8.99
N PRO A 76 -3.45 0.44 8.56
CA PRO A 76 -4.06 1.43 7.69
C PRO A 76 -3.76 2.77 8.34
N ILE A 77 -3.05 3.65 7.61
CA ILE A 77 -2.86 5.01 8.07
C ILE A 77 -4.30 5.50 8.21
N VAL A 78 -4.79 5.55 9.44
CA VAL A 78 -6.06 6.18 9.76
C VAL A 78 -5.77 7.62 9.49
N VAL A 79 -5.98 8.05 8.24
CA VAL A 79 -5.92 9.46 7.89
C VAL A 79 -7.08 10.05 8.67
N PRO A 80 -6.83 10.81 9.76
CA PRO A 80 -7.93 11.48 10.44
C PRO A 80 -8.68 12.31 9.38
N PRO A 81 -10.01 12.44 9.49
CA PRO A 81 -10.78 13.22 8.52
C PRO A 81 -10.10 14.58 8.34
N SER A 82 -9.99 15.02 7.09
CA SER A 82 -9.25 16.24 6.77
C SER A 82 -9.81 17.41 7.59
N THR A 83 -9.03 17.92 8.54
CA THR A 83 -9.36 19.14 9.29
C THR A 83 -9.25 20.38 8.42
N PHE A 84 -8.91 20.23 7.14
CA PHE A 84 -8.66 21.33 6.20
C PHE A 84 -9.80 22.34 6.14
N SER A 85 -11.07 21.88 6.18
CA SER A 85 -12.22 22.78 6.18
C SER A 85 -12.35 23.57 7.49
N ASP A 86 -12.08 22.94 8.63
CA ASP A 86 -12.11 23.60 9.95
C ASP A 86 -10.92 24.55 10.14
N ASP A 87 -9.77 24.19 9.58
CA ASP A 87 -8.55 25.00 9.59
C ASP A 87 -8.71 26.22 8.67
N ILE A 88 -9.35 26.08 7.51
CA ILE A 88 -9.75 27.22 6.67
C ILE A 88 -10.74 28.11 7.42
N GLY A 89 -11.76 27.53 8.06
CA GLY A 89 -12.75 28.29 8.82
C GLY A 89 -12.17 29.16 9.94
N LYS A 90 -11.04 28.74 10.53
CA LYS A 90 -10.30 29.50 11.56
C LYS A 90 -9.29 30.49 10.99
N THR A 91 -8.86 30.31 9.74
CA THR A 91 -7.88 31.19 9.09
C THR A 91 -8.54 32.27 8.22
N CYS A 92 -9.75 32.03 7.70
CA CYS A 92 -10.46 33.00 6.89
C CYS A 92 -11.06 34.12 7.77
N GLY A 93 -10.56 35.35 7.59
CA GLY A 93 -11.16 36.55 8.17
C GLY A 93 -10.70 36.91 9.59
N ASP A 94 -9.73 36.19 10.19
CA ASP A 94 -9.11 36.60 11.45
C ASP A 94 -7.95 37.58 11.18
N PRO A 95 -8.11 38.88 11.48
CA PRO A 95 -7.07 39.90 11.24
C PRO A 95 -5.89 39.79 12.22
N THR A 96 -5.98 38.95 13.25
CA THR A 96 -4.93 38.78 14.27
C THR A 96 -3.87 37.75 13.86
N LEU A 97 -4.11 37.01 12.77
CA LEU A 97 -3.17 36.02 12.27
C LEU A 97 -2.10 36.63 11.35
N PRO A 98 -0.84 36.16 11.44
CA PRO A 98 0.25 36.66 10.61
C PRO A 98 0.06 36.28 9.14
N GLN A 99 0.15 37.27 8.25
CA GLN A 99 0.07 37.05 6.80
C GLN A 99 1.42 36.57 6.23
N GLY A 100 1.36 35.83 5.12
CA GLY A 100 2.53 35.36 4.37
C GLY A 100 2.78 33.85 4.47
N MET A 101 3.85 33.42 3.81
CA MET A 101 4.27 32.02 3.70
C MET A 101 5.57 31.78 4.47
N VAL A 102 5.78 30.54 4.89
CA VAL A 102 7.02 30.01 5.44
C VAL A 102 7.55 28.97 4.46
N THR A 103 8.83 29.06 4.13
CA THR A 103 9.50 28.06 3.28
C THR A 103 10.23 27.06 4.17
N PHE A 104 9.85 25.79 4.07
CA PHE A 104 10.57 24.68 4.69
C PHE A 104 11.50 24.04 3.67
N ILE A 105 12.73 23.73 4.09
CA ILE A 105 13.66 22.91 3.32
C ILE A 105 13.47 21.47 3.80
N VAL A 106 13.12 20.57 2.90
CA VAL A 106 12.75 19.19 3.23
C VAL A 106 13.76 18.23 2.61
N GLY A 107 14.52 17.52 3.46
CA GLY A 107 15.53 16.56 3.05
C GLY A 107 16.95 17.09 3.25
N ASP A 108 17.90 16.16 3.36
CA ASP A 108 19.29 16.49 3.70
C ASP A 108 20.14 16.85 2.46
N ASP A 109 19.80 16.34 1.26
CA ASP A 109 20.68 16.41 0.08
C ASP A 109 20.02 16.86 -1.26
N GLU A 110 18.72 17.15 -1.28
CA GLU A 110 18.07 17.86 -2.40
C GLU A 110 17.20 18.98 -1.84
N GLU A 111 17.39 20.22 -2.32
CA GLU A 111 16.67 21.41 -1.87
C GLU A 111 15.19 21.38 -2.28
N ARG A 112 14.40 20.53 -1.64
CA ARG A 112 12.94 20.56 -1.77
C ARG A 112 12.41 21.66 -0.87
N TYR A 113 11.98 22.75 -1.49
CA TYR A 113 11.32 23.86 -0.80
C TYR A 113 9.80 23.64 -0.76
N GLU A 114 9.22 23.68 0.44
CA GLU A 114 7.77 23.66 0.62
C GLU A 114 7.29 24.95 1.26
N HIS A 115 6.35 25.62 0.59
CA HIS A 115 5.74 26.86 1.08
C HIS A 115 4.44 26.56 1.84
N VAL A 116 4.36 27.01 3.08
CA VAL A 116 3.20 26.79 3.95
C VAL A 116 2.75 28.12 4.54
N SER A 117 1.44 28.37 4.55
CA SER A 117 0.88 29.61 5.09
C SER A 117 1.10 29.72 6.61
N LYS A 118 1.53 30.90 7.08
CA LYS A 118 1.70 31.17 8.51
C LYS A 118 0.40 31.04 9.29
N CYS A 119 -0.73 31.47 8.72
CA CYS A 119 -2.04 31.33 9.34
C CYS A 119 -2.36 29.86 9.65
N VAL A 120 -2.07 28.95 8.70
CA VAL A 120 -2.31 27.51 8.85
C VAL A 120 -1.41 26.91 9.94
N LEU A 121 -0.14 27.34 10.00
CA LEU A 121 0.79 26.90 11.06
C LEU A 121 0.34 27.36 12.45
N CYS A 122 -0.13 28.61 12.59
CA CYS A 122 -0.63 29.16 13.85
C CYS A 122 -1.89 28.46 14.35
N VAL A 123 -2.81 28.11 13.45
CA VAL A 123 -4.06 27.41 13.83
C VAL A 123 -3.79 25.99 14.28
N ARG A 124 -2.78 25.34 13.68
CA ARG A 124 -2.46 23.92 13.95
C ARG A 124 -1.41 23.74 15.04
N SER A 125 -0.78 24.82 15.52
CA SER A 125 0.26 24.74 16.55
C SER A 125 0.39 26.03 17.36
N VAL A 126 0.20 25.91 18.67
CA VAL A 126 0.44 26.99 19.64
C VAL A 126 1.91 27.45 19.61
N PHE A 127 2.84 26.56 19.25
CA PHE A 127 4.25 26.89 19.12
C PHE A 127 4.50 27.93 18.03
N PHE A 128 3.97 27.71 16.82
CA PHE A 128 4.09 28.67 15.72
C PHE A 128 3.35 29.97 16.02
N ARG A 129 2.22 29.90 16.73
CA ARG A 129 1.49 31.10 17.17
C ARG A 129 2.32 31.98 18.09
N THR A 130 2.99 31.39 19.07
CA THR A 130 3.92 32.12 19.96
C THR A 130 5.14 32.61 19.20
N MET A 131 5.72 31.78 18.32
CA MET A 131 6.91 32.10 17.52
C MET A 131 6.70 33.34 16.65
N PHE A 132 5.59 33.42 15.90
CA PHE A 132 5.30 34.60 15.07
C PHE A 132 4.83 35.80 15.91
N GLY A 133 4.20 35.56 17.07
CA GLY A 133 3.73 36.61 17.98
C GLY A 133 4.85 37.40 18.67
N ILE A 134 6.05 36.82 18.81
CA ILE A 134 7.22 37.50 19.41
C ILE A 134 8.10 38.25 18.40
N GLY A 135 7.69 38.35 17.14
CA GLY A 135 8.33 39.22 16.14
C GLY A 135 9.68 38.72 15.61
N MET A 136 9.80 37.41 15.34
CA MET A 136 10.96 36.90 14.59
C MET A 136 11.06 37.62 13.23
N LYS A 137 12.21 38.27 12.96
CA LYS A 137 12.49 38.90 11.66
C LYS A 137 12.68 37.81 10.62
N GLU A 138 11.76 37.78 9.67
CA GLU A 138 11.89 36.98 8.46
C GLU A 138 13.05 37.52 7.65
N ARG A 139 13.88 36.62 7.13
CA ARG A 139 14.86 36.99 6.10
C ARG A 139 14.06 37.17 4.83
N ASP A 140 14.05 38.38 4.26
CA ASP A 140 13.35 38.63 3.01
C ASP A 140 13.80 37.59 1.97
N ALA A 141 12.83 36.91 1.37
CA ALA A 141 13.10 36.00 0.27
C ALA A 141 13.67 36.84 -0.89
N ALA A 142 14.94 36.60 -1.23
CA ALA A 142 15.56 37.15 -2.42
C ALA A 142 15.03 36.45 -3.68
#